data_AF-A0A7S2C3Y3-F1
#
_entry.id   AF-A0A7S2C3Y3-F1
#
_cell.length_a   1.000
_cell.length_b   1.000
_cell.length_c   1.000
_cell.angle_alpha   90.00
_cell.angle_beta   90.00
_cell.angle_gamma   90.00
#
_symmetry.space_group_name_H-M   'P 1'
#
loop_
_entity.id
_entity.type
_entity.pdbx_description
1 polymer ?
#
loop_
_entity_poly.entity_id
_entity_poly.type
_entity_poly.pdbx_seq_one_letter_code
_entity_poly.pdbx_strand_id
1 'polypeptide(L)'
;GLGAYYLLRREIALDARVLAKSDASTTAAIIAAFKTSKDFATLAEAEMRDIISRDKEDGDKLAAGVQLAVEKGVLSQNPTVEPTTVIDVLGKSPGQVTREIMRKLPSSGCIMVLQGLSGTGKGTTVECLKKELPNA
;
A
#
# COMPACT_ATOMS: atom_id res chain seq x y z
N GLY A 1 -21.06 38.52 -10.87
CA GLY A 1 -20.34 37.95 -12.02
C GLY A 1 -19.91 36.54 -11.70
N LEU A 2 -20.63 35.55 -12.23
CA LEU A 2 -20.55 34.11 -11.90
C LEU A 2 -19.37 33.35 -12.57
N GLY A 3 -18.35 34.07 -13.05
CA GLY A 3 -17.32 33.50 -13.93
C GLY A 3 -16.11 32.83 -13.27
N ALA A 4 -15.92 32.95 -11.95
CA ALA A 4 -14.67 32.54 -11.29
C ALA A 4 -14.72 31.20 -10.54
N TYR A 5 -15.91 30.64 -10.28
CA TYR A 5 -16.05 29.38 -9.51
C TYR A 5 -16.04 28.10 -10.37
N TYR A 6 -16.06 28.22 -11.71
CA TYR A 6 -16.11 27.07 -12.63
C TYR A 6 -14.73 26.57 -13.10
N LEU A 7 -13.62 27.12 -12.59
CA LEU A 7 -12.29 26.88 -13.18
C LEU A 7 -11.45 25.77 -12.56
N LEU A 8 -11.89 25.02 -11.54
CA LEU A 8 -11.03 24.01 -10.90
C LEU A 8 -11.71 22.69 -10.50
N ARG A 9 -12.61 22.18 -11.35
CA ARG A 9 -12.90 20.74 -11.38
C ARG A 9 -12.72 20.23 -12.80
N ARG A 10 -11.46 20.00 -13.20
CA ARG A 10 -11.22 18.96 -14.20
C ARG A 10 -11.61 17.65 -13.53
N GLU A 11 -12.83 17.19 -13.76
CA GLU A 11 -13.14 15.77 -13.61
C GLU A 11 -12.08 15.03 -14.45
N ILE A 12 -11.21 14.28 -13.78
CA ILE A 12 -10.27 13.41 -14.47
C ILE A 12 -11.15 12.34 -15.12
N ALA A 13 -11.45 12.54 -16.41
CA ALA A 13 -12.18 11.57 -17.20
C ALA A 13 -11.39 10.25 -17.14
N LEU A 14 -12.06 9.19 -16.70
CA LEU A 14 -11.46 7.86 -16.63
C LEU A 14 -11.26 7.36 -18.07
N ASP A 15 -10.01 7.36 -18.53
CA ASP A 15 -9.63 6.89 -19.86
C ASP A 15 -8.46 5.90 -19.81
N ALA A 16 -8.15 5.27 -20.94
CA ALA A 16 -7.08 4.28 -21.04
C ALA A 16 -5.70 4.84 -20.63
N ARG A 17 -5.46 6.14 -20.81
CA ARG A 17 -4.18 6.78 -20.43
C ARG A 17 -4.08 6.96 -18.93
N VAL A 18 -5.20 7.30 -18.27
CA VAL A 18 -5.28 7.33 -16.80
C VAL A 18 -5.09 5.93 -16.24
N LEU A 19 -5.78 4.93 -16.79
CA LEU A 19 -5.65 3.53 -16.35
C LEU A 19 -4.22 2.99 -16.50
N ALA A 20 -3.54 3.33 -17.60
CA ALA A 20 -2.18 2.87 -17.87
C ALA A 20 -1.12 3.37 -16.87
N LYS A 21 -1.40 4.45 -16.11
CA LYS A 21 -0.45 4.97 -15.11
C LYS A 21 -0.32 4.05 -13.90
N SER A 22 -1.37 3.29 -13.57
CA SER A 22 -1.39 2.35 -12.44
C SER A 22 -0.87 2.96 -11.12
N ASP A 23 -1.18 4.23 -10.87
CA ASP A 23 -0.71 5.02 -9.72
C ASP A 23 -1.87 5.56 -8.88
N ALA A 24 -1.55 6.34 -7.83
CA ALA A 24 -2.58 6.94 -6.97
C ALA A 24 -3.57 7.84 -7.72
N SER A 25 -3.17 8.45 -8.85
CA SER A 25 -4.09 9.25 -9.67
C SER A 25 -5.11 8.38 -10.39
N THR A 26 -4.71 7.17 -10.77
CA THR A 26 -5.57 6.14 -11.36
C THR A 26 -6.64 5.71 -10.37
N THR A 27 -6.22 5.34 -9.15
CA THR A 27 -7.14 4.96 -8.06
C THR A 27 -8.13 6.09 -7.75
N ALA A 28 -7.65 7.33 -7.65
CA ALA A 28 -8.51 8.48 -7.38
C ALA A 28 -9.56 8.70 -8.49
N ALA A 29 -9.17 8.52 -9.77
CA ALA A 29 -10.10 8.65 -10.89
C ALA A 29 -11.17 7.54 -10.90
N ILE A 30 -10.79 6.28 -10.61
CA ILE A 30 -11.73 5.16 -10.50
C ILE A 30 -12.73 5.42 -9.36
N ILE A 31 -12.26 5.81 -8.18
CA ILE A 31 -13.14 6.14 -7.04
C ILE A 31 -14.08 7.29 -7.41
N ALA A 32 -13.57 8.37 -8.01
CA ALA A 32 -14.41 9.49 -8.42
C ALA A 32 -15.52 9.07 -9.39
N ALA A 33 -15.19 8.19 -10.36
CA ALA A 33 -16.13 7.70 -11.36
C ALA A 33 -17.18 6.74 -10.79
N PHE A 34 -16.83 5.90 -9.81
CA PHE A 34 -17.69 4.80 -9.36
C PHE A 34 -18.14 4.85 -7.90
N LYS A 35 -17.77 5.87 -7.11
CA LYS A 35 -18.14 5.97 -5.68
C LYS A 35 -19.64 5.89 -5.37
N THR A 36 -20.51 6.19 -6.33
CA THR A 36 -21.97 6.10 -6.16
C THR A 36 -22.58 4.86 -6.84
N SER A 37 -21.77 4.04 -7.51
CA SER A 37 -22.22 2.82 -8.18
C SER A 37 -22.39 1.69 -7.16
N LYS A 38 -23.60 1.14 -7.07
CA LYS A 38 -23.88 -0.01 -6.20
C LYS A 38 -23.15 -1.26 -6.67
N ASP A 39 -23.13 -1.51 -7.98
CA ASP A 39 -22.46 -2.67 -8.56
C ASP A 39 -20.95 -2.63 -8.28
N PHE A 40 -20.34 -1.45 -8.38
CA PHE A 40 -18.92 -1.27 -8.04
C PHE A 40 -18.67 -1.51 -6.55
N ALA A 41 -19.53 -0.99 -5.66
CA ALA A 41 -19.42 -1.22 -4.23
C ALA A 41 -19.53 -2.71 -3.88
N THR A 42 -20.53 -3.42 -4.44
CA THR A 42 -20.72 -4.85 -4.23
C THR A 42 -19.52 -5.67 -4.71
N LEU A 43 -18.97 -5.35 -5.88
CA LEU A 43 -17.77 -6.01 -6.39
C LEU A 43 -16.56 -5.72 -5.50
N ALA A 44 -16.31 -4.46 -5.15
CA ALA A 44 -15.18 -4.07 -4.31
C ALA A 44 -15.22 -4.75 -2.93
N GLU A 45 -16.40 -4.88 -2.34
CA GLU A 45 -16.59 -5.62 -1.08
C GLU A 45 -16.32 -7.11 -1.23
N ALA A 46 -16.74 -7.74 -2.34
CA ALA A 46 -16.46 -9.15 -2.60
C ALA A 46 -14.96 -9.41 -2.77
N GLU A 47 -14.28 -8.64 -3.60
CA GLU A 47 -12.83 -8.72 -3.81
C GLU A 47 -12.06 -8.48 -2.51
N MET A 48 -12.50 -7.52 -1.68
CA MET A 48 -11.88 -7.26 -0.38
C MET A 48 -12.00 -8.46 0.57
N ARG A 49 -13.17 -9.12 0.62
CA ARG A 49 -13.36 -10.32 1.45
C ARG A 49 -12.45 -11.45 0.99
N ASP A 50 -12.32 -11.65 -0.31
CA ASP A 50 -11.48 -12.71 -0.88
C ASP A 50 -10.00 -12.45 -0.57
N ILE A 51 -9.54 -11.19 -0.64
CA ILE A 51 -8.19 -10.80 -0.23
C ILE A 51 -7.96 -11.11 1.25
N ILE A 52 -8.89 -10.72 2.13
CA ILE A 52 -8.78 -10.99 3.58
C ILE A 52 -8.73 -12.51 3.84
N SER A 53 -9.56 -13.29 3.16
CA SER A 53 -9.58 -14.75 3.31
C SER A 53 -8.24 -15.37 2.91
N ARG A 54 -7.68 -14.94 1.78
CA ARG A 54 -6.37 -15.42 1.30
C ARG A 54 -5.23 -15.01 2.23
N ASP A 55 -5.22 -13.76 2.71
CA ASP A 55 -4.21 -13.29 3.67
C ASP A 55 -4.23 -14.14 4.96
N LYS A 56 -5.42 -14.55 5.41
CA LYS A 56 -5.58 -15.46 6.55
C LYS A 56 -5.02 -16.85 6.25
N GLU A 57 -5.40 -17.45 5.12
CA GLU A 57 -4.92 -18.78 4.72
C GLU A 57 -3.40 -18.83 4.56
N ASP A 58 -2.81 -17.80 3.96
CA ASP A 58 -1.37 -17.69 3.79
C ASP A 58 -0.67 -17.49 5.13
N GLY A 59 -1.26 -16.71 6.04
CA GLY A 59 -0.80 -16.57 7.42
C GLY A 59 -0.78 -17.90 8.18
N ASP A 60 -1.86 -18.68 8.08
CA ASP A 60 -1.97 -19.98 8.76
C ASP A 60 -0.94 -21.00 8.22
N LYS A 61 -0.75 -21.05 6.88
CA LYS A 61 0.27 -21.91 6.24
C LYS A 61 1.69 -21.49 6.62
N LEU A 62 1.96 -20.19 6.64
CA LEU A 62 3.26 -19.66 7.03
C LEU A 62 3.56 -19.99 8.50
N ALA A 63 2.59 -19.82 9.40
CA ALA A 63 2.74 -20.16 10.81
C ALA A 63 3.08 -21.64 11.02
N ALA A 64 2.37 -22.54 10.31
CA ALA A 64 2.66 -23.98 10.36
C ALA A 64 4.08 -24.30 9.84
N GLY A 65 4.51 -23.65 8.77
CA GLY A 65 5.87 -23.79 8.23
C GLY A 65 6.95 -23.30 9.19
N VAL A 66 6.73 -22.16 9.84
CA VAL A 66 7.64 -21.61 10.87
C VAL A 66 7.74 -22.57 12.05
N GLN A 67 6.61 -23.10 12.53
CA GLN A 67 6.59 -24.06 13.63
C GLN A 67 7.41 -25.31 13.29
N LEU A 68 7.22 -25.89 12.11
CA LEU A 68 7.99 -27.05 11.65
C LEU A 68 9.51 -26.76 11.57
N ALA A 69 9.88 -25.55 11.15
CA ALA A 69 11.29 -25.15 11.08
C ALA A 69 11.91 -24.97 12.48
N VAL A 70 11.13 -24.49 13.46
CA VAL A 70 11.55 -24.42 14.86
C VAL A 70 11.73 -25.82 15.45
N GLU A 71 10.77 -26.73 15.22
CA GLU A 71 10.85 -28.12 15.70
C GLU A 71 12.06 -28.87 15.12
N LYS A 72 12.44 -28.55 13.88
CA LYS A 72 13.66 -29.08 13.23
C LYS A 72 14.95 -28.40 13.67
N GLY A 73 14.88 -27.40 14.55
CA GLY A 73 16.04 -26.63 15.01
C GLY A 73 16.66 -25.73 13.93
N VAL A 74 15.96 -25.47 12.82
CA VAL A 74 16.41 -24.58 11.75
C VAL A 74 16.20 -23.11 12.14
N LEU A 75 15.09 -22.82 12.82
CA LEU A 75 14.77 -21.48 13.35
C LEU A 75 14.75 -21.50 14.87
N SER A 76 15.11 -20.38 15.49
CA SER A 76 14.88 -20.17 16.92
C SER A 76 13.41 -19.86 17.18
N GLN A 77 12.87 -20.35 18.30
CA GLN A 77 11.47 -20.12 18.65
C GLN A 77 11.16 -18.64 18.92
N ASN A 78 12.12 -17.91 19.49
CA ASN A 78 12.00 -16.49 19.85
C ASN A 78 13.22 -15.73 19.35
N PRO A 79 13.32 -15.44 18.04
CA PRO A 79 14.42 -14.64 17.53
C PRO A 79 14.32 -13.23 18.12
N THR A 80 15.46 -12.65 18.50
CA THR A 80 15.53 -11.23 18.79
C THR A 80 15.37 -10.47 17.47
N VAL A 81 14.31 -9.67 17.36
CA VAL A 81 14.05 -8.84 16.18
C VAL A 81 14.20 -7.36 16.55
N GLU A 82 14.60 -6.56 15.57
CA GLU A 82 14.70 -5.11 15.71
C GLU A 82 13.30 -4.50 15.89
N PRO A 83 13.16 -3.41 16.67
CA PRO A 83 11.88 -2.73 16.84
C PRO A 83 11.35 -2.19 15.51
N THR A 84 10.07 -2.48 15.22
CA THR A 84 9.39 -1.91 14.06
C THR A 84 9.00 -0.46 14.28
N THR A 85 9.21 0.40 13.28
CA THR A 85 8.72 1.78 13.31
C THR A 85 7.34 1.88 12.65
N VAL A 86 6.32 2.27 13.41
CA VAL A 86 4.96 2.46 12.87
C VAL A 86 4.87 3.77 12.09
N ILE A 87 4.23 3.70 10.91
CA ILE A 87 3.91 4.82 10.04
C ILE A 87 2.40 4.85 9.85
N ASP A 88 1.74 5.90 10.31
CA ASP A 88 0.32 6.11 9.99
C ASP A 88 0.20 6.52 8.52
N VAL A 89 -0.63 5.83 7.76
CA VAL A 89 -0.84 6.06 6.32
C VAL A 89 -2.21 6.65 6.03
N LEU A 90 -3.12 6.70 7.00
CA LEU A 90 -4.50 7.08 6.77
C LEU A 90 -4.60 8.56 6.37
N GLY A 91 -5.27 8.82 5.24
CA GLY A 91 -5.42 10.18 4.70
C GLY A 91 -4.14 10.80 4.14
N LYS A 92 -3.03 10.06 4.06
CA LYS A 92 -1.77 10.54 3.49
C LYS A 92 -1.61 10.08 2.04
N SER A 93 -1.07 10.96 1.21
CA SER A 93 -0.59 10.61 -0.13
C SER A 93 0.67 9.74 -0.06
N PRO A 94 0.97 8.94 -1.10
CA PRO A 94 2.20 8.14 -1.15
C PRO A 94 3.47 8.97 -0.94
N GLY A 95 3.52 10.19 -1.49
CA GLY A 95 4.66 11.10 -1.28
C GLY A 95 4.80 11.59 0.16
N GLN A 96 3.70 11.79 0.90
CA GLN A 96 3.75 12.12 2.32
C GLN A 96 4.28 10.95 3.15
N VAL A 97 3.79 9.73 2.88
CA VAL A 97 4.27 8.50 3.53
C VAL A 97 5.76 8.29 3.26
N THR A 98 6.19 8.44 2.00
CA THR A 98 7.60 8.34 1.57
C THR A 98 8.50 9.29 2.35
N ARG A 99 8.13 10.57 2.46
CA ARG A 99 8.90 11.54 3.24
C ARG A 99 8.95 11.21 4.72
N GLU A 100 7.90 10.62 5.27
CA GLU A 100 7.91 10.19 6.67
C GLU A 100 8.88 9.03 6.91
N ILE A 101 8.90 8.05 6.00
CA ILE A 101 9.86 6.95 6.03
C ILE A 101 11.28 7.49 5.92
N MET A 102 11.57 8.35 4.93
CA MET A 102 12.92 8.90 4.73
C MET A 102 13.46 9.65 5.95
N ARG A 103 12.61 10.36 6.71
CA ARG A 103 13.03 11.03 7.96
C ARG A 103 13.43 10.06 9.08
N LYS A 104 12.99 8.80 9.00
CA LYS A 104 13.25 7.75 9.98
C LYS A 104 14.38 6.82 9.53
N LEU A 105 14.83 6.91 8.28
CA LEU A 105 15.95 6.13 7.78
C LEU A 105 17.28 6.66 8.36
N PRO A 106 18.24 5.77 8.63
CA PRO A 106 19.60 6.18 8.98
C PRO A 106 20.28 6.86 7.79
N SER A 107 21.34 7.62 8.08
CA SER A 107 22.15 8.28 7.05
C SER A 107 23.13 7.35 6.32
N SER A 108 23.33 6.13 6.81
CA SER A 108 24.12 5.07 6.18
C SER A 108 23.25 4.12 5.36
N GLY A 109 23.86 3.31 4.50
CA GLY A 109 23.15 2.23 3.81
C GLY A 109 22.47 1.29 4.82
N CYS A 110 21.22 0.92 4.55
CA CYS A 110 20.42 0.06 5.40
C CYS A 110 19.49 -0.85 4.58
N ILE A 111 19.12 -1.99 5.16
CA ILE A 111 18.03 -2.82 4.65
C ILE A 111 16.76 -2.39 5.39
N MET A 112 15.70 -2.07 4.65
CA MET A 112 14.40 -1.75 5.21
C MET A 112 13.36 -2.78 4.78
N VAL A 113 12.55 -3.23 5.72
CA VAL A 113 11.40 -4.11 5.46
C VAL A 113 10.11 -3.31 5.64
N LEU A 114 9.31 -3.19 4.57
CA LEU A 114 7.98 -2.58 4.62
C LEU A 114 6.92 -3.65 4.91
N GLN A 115 6.28 -3.53 6.08
CA GLN A 115 5.23 -4.43 6.53
C GLN A 115 3.88 -3.71 6.55
N GLY A 116 2.81 -4.42 6.22
CA GLY A 116 1.45 -3.88 6.25
C GLY A 116 0.46 -4.79 5.53
N LEU A 117 -0.83 -4.61 5.80
CA LEU A 117 -1.91 -5.38 5.18
C LEU A 117 -1.94 -5.20 3.66
N SER A 118 -2.58 -6.13 2.94
CA SER A 118 -2.84 -5.98 1.52
C SER A 118 -3.63 -4.68 1.23
N GLY A 119 -3.37 -4.06 0.08
CA GLY A 119 -4.05 -2.81 -0.31
C GLY A 119 -3.59 -1.52 0.39
N THR A 120 -2.64 -1.56 1.34
CA THR A 120 -2.17 -0.36 2.08
C THR A 120 -1.15 0.52 1.32
N GLY A 121 -0.88 0.24 0.04
CA GLY A 121 0.00 1.07 -0.78
C GLY A 121 1.51 0.80 -0.63
N LYS A 122 1.92 -0.38 -0.14
CA LYS A 122 3.34 -0.77 -0.03
C LYS A 122 4.11 -0.64 -1.35
N GLY A 123 3.60 -1.23 -2.43
CA GLY A 123 4.25 -1.17 -3.76
C GLY A 123 4.39 0.26 -4.28
N THR A 124 3.34 1.06 -4.17
CA THR A 124 3.38 2.48 -4.54
C THR A 124 4.41 3.26 -3.71
N THR A 125 4.52 2.95 -2.42
CA THR A 125 5.51 3.58 -1.53
C THR A 125 6.94 3.19 -1.91
N VAL A 126 7.18 1.93 -2.27
CA VAL A 126 8.49 1.47 -2.80
C VAL A 126 8.84 2.22 -4.08
N GLU A 127 7.91 2.35 -5.02
CA GLU A 127 8.15 3.09 -6.28
C GLU A 127 8.38 4.58 -6.06
N CYS A 128 7.81 5.17 -5.00
CA CYS A 128 8.15 6.53 -4.59
C CYS A 128 9.56 6.59 -3.97
N LEU A 129 9.92 5.66 -3.08
CA LEU A 129 11.25 5.61 -2.46
C LEU A 129 12.36 5.44 -3.50
N LYS A 130 12.18 4.59 -4.51
CA LYS A 130 13.14 4.39 -5.62
C LYS A 130 13.45 5.65 -6.42
N LYS A 131 12.52 6.62 -6.45
CA LYS A 131 12.72 7.90 -7.13
C LYS A 131 13.52 8.90 -6.30
N GLU A 132 13.51 8.75 -4.99
CA GLU A 132 14.08 9.70 -4.03
C GLU A 132 15.41 9.22 -3.42
N LEU A 133 15.60 7.90 -3.30
CA LEU A 133 16.78 7.30 -2.68
C LEU A 133 17.73 6.75 -3.75
N PRO A 134 19.03 7.11 -3.69
CA PRO A 134 20.02 6.53 -4.59
C PRO A 134 20.21 5.05 -4.25
N ASN A 135 20.04 4.18 -5.25
CA ASN A 135 20.22 2.72 -5.16
C ASN A 135 19.16 1.95 -4.34
N ALA A 136 17.91 2.43 -4.33
CA ALA A 136 16.76 1.71 -3.77
C ALA A 136 16.06 0.78 -4.79
#